data_AF-A0A914DLD9-F1
#
_entry.id   AF-A0A914DLD9-F1
#
_cell.length_a   1.000
_cell.length_b   1.000
_cell.length_c   1.000
_cell.angle_alpha   90.00
_cell.angle_beta   90.00
_cell.angle_gamma   90.00
#
_symmetry.space_group_name_H-M   'P 1'
#
loop_
_entity.id
_entity.type
_entity.pdbx_description
1 polymer ?
#
loop_
_entity_poly.entity_id
_entity_poly.type
_entity_poly.pdbx_seq_one_letter_code
_entity_poly.pdbx_strand_id
1 'polypeptide(L)'
;MAKISSEEDVNRISKLRQEVSDIITSYYDTDFNLLRWIKGLNYNIDEAKVKLRNHLEFRRSQWQLDTIANGGQDHPINKHWQTIITGSSGKIPNTIVTIEQTGVTDFWRILHTYPINEILKARLYYLELMLRRVMEQETKTAEHYVELVHSFVVVNAPIFISIMWKIFSPILPTQTRNKVKILGSDWREEILELANPDVLPSHWNLSEKDPAENEVDIHPLTLEIFEAHGKTFSLYLGTRPVIISTDIEFIQEIAIKQFSNFSSRIEYSFQNVFPMNESLLHVGKHGPRGYGWKEIRLIASQFFTSVKMHQIFPIVYERIQTLANVIEMSLGEGHVLDIYKYIYLECLRLRPPSIFFMSRQCVNETVVQGYRIPAGVMIIIPAIGVNWSPDYWLDPVKFEPERLGYKEDS
;
A
#
# COMPACT_ATOMS: atom_id res chain seq x y z
N MET A 1 43.72 -17.54 -11.05
CA MET A 1 43.99 -17.17 -9.64
C MET A 1 43.00 -16.10 -9.26
N ALA A 2 42.00 -16.42 -8.42
CA ALA A 2 41.00 -15.46 -7.96
C ALA A 2 41.71 -14.26 -7.29
N LYS A 3 41.17 -13.05 -7.43
CA LYS A 3 41.62 -11.88 -6.65
C LYS A 3 41.17 -12.08 -5.19
N ILE A 4 41.83 -13.00 -4.48
CA ILE A 4 41.74 -13.05 -3.02
C ILE A 4 42.44 -11.79 -2.54
N SER A 5 41.61 -10.85 -2.11
CA SER A 5 41.92 -9.73 -1.22
C SER A 5 43.06 -10.10 -0.27
N SER A 6 44.26 -9.54 -0.45
CA SER A 6 45.46 -9.67 0.41
C SER A 6 45.89 -11.08 0.91
N GLU A 7 47.20 -11.30 0.99
CA GLU A 7 47.79 -12.50 1.64
C GLU A 7 47.29 -12.69 3.09
N GLU A 8 46.89 -11.60 3.72
CA GLU A 8 46.31 -11.57 5.06
C GLU A 8 44.92 -12.21 5.14
N ASP A 9 44.04 -12.03 4.14
CA ASP A 9 42.73 -12.67 4.21
C ASP A 9 42.82 -14.17 3.97
N VAL A 10 43.77 -14.64 3.14
CA VAL A 10 44.04 -16.09 2.97
C VAL A 10 44.41 -16.72 4.30
N ASN A 11 45.25 -16.05 5.09
CA ASN A 11 45.65 -16.53 6.42
C ASN A 11 44.45 -16.56 7.39
N ARG A 12 43.65 -15.49 7.40
CA ARG A 12 42.43 -15.41 8.24
C ARG A 12 41.39 -16.48 7.88
N ILE A 13 41.19 -16.73 6.59
CA ILE A 13 40.30 -17.81 6.09
C ILE A 13 40.82 -19.17 6.57
N SER A 14 42.12 -19.42 6.42
CA SER A 14 42.75 -20.69 6.83
C SER A 14 42.58 -20.94 8.33
N LYS A 15 42.79 -19.89 9.15
CA LYS A 15 42.55 -19.94 10.60
C LYS A 15 41.09 -20.24 10.92
N LEU A 16 40.15 -19.53 10.31
CA LEU A 16 38.72 -19.73 10.57
C LEU A 16 38.26 -21.13 10.13
N ARG A 17 38.73 -21.60 8.96
CA ARG A 17 38.46 -22.95 8.43
C ARG A 17 38.93 -24.04 9.40
N GLN A 18 40.12 -23.91 9.97
CA GLN A 18 40.65 -24.86 10.95
C GLN A 18 39.75 -24.96 12.19
N GLU A 19 39.26 -23.82 12.69
CA GLU A 19 38.40 -23.71 13.88
C GLU A 19 36.97 -24.25 13.71
N VAL A 20 36.51 -24.42 12.46
CA VAL A 20 35.17 -24.95 12.14
C VAL A 20 35.22 -26.26 11.32
N SER A 21 36.41 -26.85 11.19
CA SER A 21 36.64 -28.05 10.36
C SER A 21 35.81 -29.27 10.77
N ASP A 22 35.33 -29.31 12.02
CA ASP A 22 34.44 -30.33 12.56
C ASP A 22 32.98 -30.21 12.07
N ILE A 23 32.50 -28.98 11.80
CA ILE A 23 31.09 -28.70 11.46
C ILE A 23 30.88 -28.24 10.00
N ILE A 24 31.90 -27.72 9.33
CA ILE A 24 31.75 -27.26 7.95
C ILE A 24 31.44 -28.42 6.99
N THR A 25 30.65 -28.16 5.95
CA THR A 25 30.30 -29.13 4.90
C THR A 25 30.99 -28.76 3.59
N SER A 26 31.22 -29.74 2.71
CA SER A 26 31.88 -29.50 1.41
C SER A 26 31.13 -28.52 0.52
N TYR A 27 29.80 -28.44 0.67
CA TYR A 27 28.96 -27.49 -0.03
C TYR A 27 29.25 -26.05 0.40
N TYR A 28 29.42 -25.81 1.71
CA TYR A 28 29.58 -24.46 2.26
C TYR A 28 31.05 -24.02 2.36
N ASP A 29 32.01 -24.95 2.33
CA ASP A 29 33.45 -24.69 2.39
C ASP A 29 33.99 -24.04 1.11
N THR A 30 33.72 -22.75 0.97
CA THR A 30 34.31 -21.90 -0.07
C THR A 30 35.03 -20.72 0.59
N ASP A 31 36.15 -20.30 0.00
CA ASP A 31 36.90 -19.13 0.48
C ASP A 31 36.01 -17.89 0.51
N PHE A 32 35.10 -17.74 -0.45
CA PHE A 32 34.14 -16.64 -0.53
C PHE A 32 33.14 -16.65 0.63
N ASN A 33 32.58 -17.81 1.00
CA ASN A 33 31.64 -17.89 2.11
C ASN A 33 32.31 -17.54 3.44
N LEU A 34 33.51 -18.06 3.69
CA LEU A 34 34.27 -17.77 4.91
C LEU A 34 34.69 -16.29 4.98
N LEU A 35 35.13 -15.72 3.87
CA LEU A 35 35.51 -14.32 3.79
C LEU A 35 34.33 -13.37 4.04
N ARG A 36 33.10 -13.80 3.70
CA ARG A 36 31.87 -13.06 3.98
C ARG A 36 31.65 -12.84 5.48
N TRP A 37 31.87 -13.86 6.30
CA TRP A 37 31.77 -13.77 7.76
C TRP A 37 32.87 -12.90 8.35
N ILE A 38 34.10 -13.04 7.85
CA ILE A 38 35.25 -12.26 8.33
C ILE A 38 35.01 -10.77 8.05
N LYS A 39 34.69 -10.41 6.81
CA LYS A 39 34.49 -9.01 6.41
C LYS A 39 33.21 -8.41 6.99
N GLY A 40 32.13 -9.18 7.05
CA GLY A 40 30.85 -8.74 7.63
C GLY A 40 30.91 -8.43 9.13
N LEU A 41 31.91 -8.97 9.84
CA LEU A 41 32.17 -8.71 11.26
C LEU A 41 33.44 -7.89 11.47
N ASN A 42 33.81 -7.05 10.49
CA ASN A 42 34.97 -6.14 10.56
C ASN A 42 36.28 -6.85 10.94
N TYR A 43 36.50 -8.05 10.41
CA TYR A 43 37.69 -8.90 10.63
C TYR A 43 37.85 -9.43 12.07
N ASN A 44 36.79 -9.41 12.90
CA ASN A 44 36.80 -10.02 14.23
C ASN A 44 36.63 -11.55 14.15
N ILE A 45 37.75 -12.28 14.23
CA ILE A 45 37.77 -13.75 14.06
C ILE A 45 37.04 -14.48 15.19
N ASP A 46 37.18 -14.03 16.44
CA ASP A 46 36.59 -14.71 17.58
C ASP A 46 35.06 -14.64 17.54
N GLU A 47 34.51 -13.49 17.17
CA GLU A 47 33.08 -13.31 16.95
C GLU A 47 32.59 -14.05 15.71
N ALA A 48 33.37 -14.02 14.62
CA ALA A 48 33.05 -14.75 13.39
C ALA A 48 32.98 -16.26 13.63
N LYS A 49 33.90 -16.82 14.42
CA LYS A 49 33.88 -18.23 14.81
C LYS A 49 32.56 -18.60 15.50
N VAL A 50 32.16 -17.86 16.53
CA VAL A 50 30.93 -18.17 17.29
C VAL A 50 29.69 -18.10 16.40
N LYS A 51 29.55 -17.03 15.61
CA LYS A 51 28.39 -16.85 14.73
C LYS A 51 28.37 -17.85 13.58
N LEU A 52 29.52 -18.16 12.99
CA LEU A 52 29.64 -19.16 11.93
C LEU A 52 29.30 -20.56 12.45
N ARG A 53 29.77 -20.95 13.63
CA ARG A 53 29.41 -22.26 14.22
C ARG A 53 27.91 -22.38 14.43
N ASN A 54 27.26 -21.36 15.00
CA ASN A 54 25.81 -21.34 15.17
C ASN A 54 25.08 -21.46 13.82
N HIS A 55 25.58 -20.78 12.78
CA HIS A 55 25.04 -20.91 11.43
C HIS A 55 25.20 -22.33 10.88
N LEU A 56 26.39 -22.94 10.99
CA LEU A 56 26.66 -24.30 10.50
C LEU A 56 25.84 -25.36 11.26
N GLU A 57 25.65 -25.20 12.57
CA GLU A 57 24.76 -26.04 13.38
C GLU A 57 23.30 -25.91 12.91
N PHE A 58 22.84 -24.69 12.63
CA PHE A 58 21.52 -24.46 12.05
C PHE A 58 21.37 -25.14 10.68
N ARG A 59 22.40 -25.10 9.83
CA ARG A 59 22.40 -25.79 8.53
C ARG A 59 22.28 -27.32 8.67
N ARG A 60 22.96 -27.92 9.64
CA ARG A 60 22.95 -29.37 9.94
C ARG A 60 21.72 -29.84 10.72
N SER A 61 20.97 -28.93 11.32
CA SER A 61 19.78 -29.26 12.10
C SER A 61 18.67 -29.88 11.23
N GLN A 62 17.48 -30.08 11.80
CA GLN A 62 16.31 -30.66 11.11
C GLN A 62 15.90 -29.90 9.82
N TRP A 63 16.39 -28.68 9.60
CA TRP A 63 16.15 -27.88 8.41
C TRP A 63 16.95 -28.34 7.17
N GLN A 64 18.07 -29.04 7.35
CA GLN A 64 18.90 -29.66 6.28
C GLN A 64 19.17 -28.71 5.09
N LEU A 65 19.67 -27.50 5.38
CA LEU A 65 19.77 -26.41 4.41
C LEU A 65 20.64 -26.72 3.19
N ASP A 66 21.67 -27.55 3.32
CA ASP A 66 22.53 -27.92 2.18
C ASP A 66 21.77 -28.69 1.09
N THR A 67 20.69 -29.37 1.47
CA THR A 67 19.87 -30.19 0.56
C THR A 67 18.53 -29.56 0.22
N ILE A 68 18.10 -28.52 0.95
CA ILE A 68 16.75 -27.95 0.82
C ILE A 68 16.48 -27.46 -0.61
N ALA A 69 17.47 -26.81 -1.24
CA ALA A 69 17.36 -26.30 -2.59
C ALA A 69 17.51 -27.40 -3.68
N ASN A 70 17.78 -28.66 -3.31
CA ASN A 70 17.68 -29.80 -4.23
C ASN A 70 16.24 -30.31 -4.35
N GLY A 71 15.38 -29.98 -3.38
CA GLY A 71 13.95 -30.23 -3.48
C GLY A 71 13.31 -29.40 -4.60
N GLY A 72 12.26 -29.94 -5.23
CA GLY A 72 11.45 -29.18 -6.18
C GLY A 72 10.73 -28.00 -5.52
N GLN A 73 10.27 -27.04 -6.33
CA GLN A 73 9.50 -25.86 -5.87
C GLN A 73 8.07 -26.17 -5.40
N ASP A 74 7.72 -27.42 -5.11
CA ASP A 74 6.33 -27.89 -4.94
C ASP A 74 5.70 -27.56 -3.57
N HIS A 75 6.30 -26.63 -2.82
CA HIS A 75 5.73 -26.22 -1.54
C HIS A 75 4.42 -25.44 -1.78
N PRO A 76 3.29 -25.78 -1.11
CA PRO A 76 2.00 -25.12 -1.33
C PRO A 76 2.05 -23.59 -1.18
N ILE A 77 2.87 -23.09 -0.25
CA ILE A 77 3.09 -21.66 0.01
C ILE A 77 3.69 -20.94 -1.21
N ASN A 78 4.53 -21.60 -2.01
CA ASN A 78 5.16 -20.97 -3.17
C ASN A 78 4.14 -20.56 -4.22
N LYS A 79 2.96 -21.21 -4.25
CA LYS A 79 1.84 -20.81 -5.12
C LYS A 79 1.24 -19.47 -4.71
N HIS A 80 1.19 -19.20 -3.40
CA HIS A 80 0.57 -18.00 -2.82
C HIS A 80 1.54 -16.84 -2.59
N TRP A 81 2.83 -17.14 -2.40
CA TRP A 81 3.87 -16.14 -2.22
C TRP A 81 5.04 -16.46 -3.16
N GLN A 82 4.90 -15.95 -4.38
CA GLN A 82 5.84 -16.20 -5.47
C GLN A 82 7.05 -15.27 -5.37
N THR A 83 8.24 -15.87 -5.36
CA THR A 83 9.51 -15.17 -5.50
C THR A 83 10.14 -15.62 -6.82
N ILE A 84 10.44 -14.67 -7.69
CA ILE A 84 11.03 -14.93 -9.01
C ILE A 84 12.52 -14.61 -8.93
N ILE A 85 13.36 -15.63 -9.07
CA ILE A 85 14.81 -15.45 -9.21
C ILE A 85 15.12 -15.43 -10.70
N THR A 86 15.43 -14.25 -11.23
CA THR A 86 15.73 -14.06 -12.65
C THR A 86 17.22 -14.32 -12.91
N GLY A 87 17.72 -13.85 -14.06
CA GLY A 87 19.14 -13.90 -14.44
C GLY A 87 19.99 -12.78 -13.85
N SER A 88 21.21 -12.68 -14.37
CA SER A 88 22.12 -11.57 -14.11
C SER A 88 21.50 -10.26 -14.62
N SER A 89 21.58 -9.19 -13.84
CA SER A 89 21.10 -7.85 -14.19
C SER A 89 21.63 -7.38 -15.55
N GLY A 90 22.88 -7.72 -15.89
CA GLY A 90 23.54 -7.31 -17.14
C GLY A 90 23.97 -5.84 -17.19
N LYS A 91 23.33 -4.96 -16.40
CA LYS A 91 23.74 -3.56 -16.17
C LYS A 91 24.65 -3.43 -14.98
N ILE A 92 24.23 -3.96 -13.84
CA ILE A 92 25.03 -4.00 -12.63
C ILE A 92 25.91 -5.26 -12.72
N PRO A 93 27.25 -5.10 -12.68
CA PRO A 93 28.14 -6.24 -12.78
C PRO A 93 27.84 -7.19 -11.62
N ASN A 94 27.74 -8.47 -11.98
CA ASN A 94 27.69 -9.57 -11.05
C ASN A 94 26.56 -9.55 -10.01
N THR A 95 25.42 -8.98 -10.39
CA THR A 95 24.22 -8.90 -9.54
C THR A 95 23.09 -9.74 -10.14
N ILE A 96 22.45 -10.56 -9.31
CA ILE A 96 21.26 -11.33 -9.68
C ILE A 96 20.03 -10.53 -9.29
N VAL A 97 19.06 -10.46 -10.19
CA VAL A 97 17.79 -9.81 -9.91
C VAL A 97 16.82 -10.82 -9.31
N THR A 98 16.17 -10.41 -8.22
CA THR A 98 15.15 -11.19 -7.52
C THR A 98 13.92 -10.33 -7.33
N ILE A 99 12.77 -10.81 -7.78
CA ILE A 99 11.51 -10.07 -7.78
C ILE A 99 10.57 -10.73 -6.76
N GLU A 100 10.05 -9.91 -5.83
CA GLU A 100 9.02 -10.32 -4.88
C GLU A 100 7.76 -9.48 -5.07
N GLN A 101 6.62 -10.16 -5.28
CA GLN A 101 5.34 -9.50 -5.53
C GLN A 101 4.51 -9.43 -4.24
N THR A 102 4.81 -8.46 -3.39
CA THR A 102 4.17 -8.32 -2.08
C THR A 102 2.71 -7.83 -2.16
N GLY A 103 2.36 -7.02 -3.17
CA GLY A 103 1.03 -6.41 -3.29
C GLY A 103 -0.12 -7.41 -3.54
N VAL A 104 0.17 -8.52 -4.23
CA VAL A 104 -0.82 -9.58 -4.53
C VAL A 104 -0.81 -10.72 -3.51
N THR A 105 0.17 -10.73 -2.60
CA THR A 105 0.37 -11.82 -1.64
C THR A 105 -0.51 -11.59 -0.41
N ASP A 106 -1.48 -12.48 -0.18
CA ASP A 106 -2.31 -12.47 1.03
C ASP A 106 -1.55 -13.09 2.21
N PHE A 107 -0.70 -12.29 2.84
CA PHE A 107 0.06 -12.69 4.03
C PHE A 107 -0.83 -13.11 5.18
N TRP A 108 -1.99 -12.47 5.33
CA TRP A 108 -2.90 -12.74 6.45
C TRP A 108 -3.44 -14.16 6.32
N ARG A 109 -3.94 -14.53 5.14
CA ARG A 109 -4.42 -15.89 4.88
C ARG A 109 -3.31 -16.92 5.01
N ILE A 110 -2.09 -16.63 4.55
CA ILE A 110 -0.95 -17.55 4.69
C ILE A 110 -0.67 -17.83 6.18
N LEU A 111 -0.61 -16.80 7.01
CA LEU A 111 -0.32 -16.91 8.45
C LEU A 111 -1.41 -17.68 9.22
N HIS A 112 -2.66 -17.64 8.77
CA HIS A 112 -3.76 -18.40 9.38
C HIS A 112 -3.93 -19.81 8.81
N THR A 113 -3.40 -20.09 7.61
CA THR A 113 -3.56 -21.38 6.94
C THR A 113 -2.39 -22.32 7.23
N TYR A 114 -1.17 -21.79 7.31
CA TYR A 114 0.04 -22.59 7.45
C TYR A 114 0.74 -22.29 8.77
N PRO A 115 1.33 -23.30 9.42
CA PRO A 115 2.14 -23.06 10.60
C PRO A 115 3.45 -22.35 10.21
N ILE A 116 4.00 -21.56 11.14
CA ILE A 116 5.14 -20.67 10.88
C ILE A 116 6.39 -21.41 10.39
N ASN A 117 6.58 -22.66 10.81
CA ASN A 117 7.71 -23.49 10.39
C ASN A 117 7.66 -23.83 8.89
N GLU A 118 6.48 -24.10 8.33
CA GLU A 118 6.32 -24.36 6.90
C GLU A 118 6.55 -23.08 6.08
N ILE A 119 6.08 -21.93 6.59
CA ILE A 119 6.36 -20.62 6.00
C ILE A 119 7.87 -20.35 5.96
N LEU A 120 8.55 -20.56 7.09
CA LEU A 120 10.00 -20.40 7.18
C LEU A 120 10.74 -21.38 6.26
N LYS A 121 10.28 -22.63 6.14
CA LYS A 121 10.88 -23.63 5.24
C LYS A 121 10.81 -23.19 3.78
N ALA A 122 9.65 -22.70 3.36
CA ALA A 122 9.46 -22.14 2.01
C ALA A 122 10.37 -20.92 1.76
N ARG A 123 10.54 -20.04 2.75
CA ARG A 123 11.45 -18.88 2.60
C ARG A 123 12.92 -19.29 2.59
N LEU A 124 13.32 -20.20 3.46
CA LEU A 124 14.69 -20.73 3.52
C LEU A 124 15.08 -21.44 2.22
N TYR A 125 14.14 -22.12 1.57
CA TYR A 125 14.33 -22.68 0.23
C TYR A 125 14.77 -21.61 -0.78
N TYR A 126 14.05 -20.48 -0.87
CA TYR A 126 14.39 -19.42 -1.81
C TYR A 126 15.70 -18.71 -1.44
N LEU A 127 15.95 -18.46 -0.16
CA LEU A 127 17.21 -17.88 0.30
C LEU A 127 18.41 -18.77 -0.06
N GLU A 128 18.27 -20.09 0.09
CA GLU A 128 19.31 -21.04 -0.28
C GLU A 128 19.48 -21.13 -1.81
N LEU A 129 18.38 -21.07 -2.56
CA LEU A 129 18.43 -21.04 -4.02
C LEU A 129 19.12 -19.77 -4.53
N MET A 130 18.88 -18.61 -3.90
CA MET A 130 19.60 -17.36 -4.18
C MET A 130 21.10 -17.51 -3.86
N LEU A 131 21.45 -18.04 -2.69
CA LEU A 131 22.84 -18.28 -2.29
C LEU A 131 23.56 -19.18 -3.29
N ARG A 132 22.93 -20.26 -3.74
CA ARG A 132 23.50 -21.17 -4.74
C ARG A 132 23.81 -20.46 -6.05
N ARG A 133 22.88 -19.63 -6.54
CA ARG A 133 23.09 -18.86 -7.78
C ARG A 133 24.22 -17.84 -7.62
N VAL A 134 24.35 -17.21 -6.46
CA VAL A 134 25.49 -16.33 -6.13
C VAL A 134 26.80 -17.12 -6.14
N MET A 135 26.85 -18.29 -5.49
CA MET A 135 28.05 -19.14 -5.48
C MET A 135 28.45 -19.64 -6.87
N GLU A 136 27.48 -19.99 -7.72
CA GLU A 136 27.72 -20.33 -9.13
C GLU A 136 28.32 -19.14 -9.90
N GLN A 137 27.85 -17.93 -9.61
CA GLN A 137 28.35 -16.71 -10.23
C GLN A 137 29.76 -16.37 -9.73
N GLU A 138 30.02 -16.44 -8.43
CA GLU A 138 31.35 -16.27 -7.81
C GLU A 138 32.37 -17.25 -8.41
N THR A 139 31.95 -18.50 -8.67
CA THR A 139 32.80 -19.51 -9.32
C THR A 139 33.11 -19.15 -10.77
N LYS A 140 32.15 -18.59 -11.51
CA LYS A 140 32.32 -18.19 -12.92
C LYS A 140 33.15 -16.91 -13.07
N THR A 141 32.96 -15.94 -12.18
CA THR A 141 33.59 -14.61 -12.28
C THR A 141 34.90 -14.52 -11.51
N ALA A 142 35.15 -15.45 -10.58
CA ALA A 142 36.27 -15.44 -9.64
C ALA A 142 36.38 -14.15 -8.81
N GLU A 143 35.25 -13.46 -8.63
CA GLU A 143 35.11 -12.24 -7.84
C GLU A 143 34.36 -12.54 -6.54
N HIS A 144 34.80 -11.91 -5.44
CA HIS A 144 34.20 -12.09 -4.13
C HIS A 144 33.16 -11.02 -3.80
N TYR A 145 31.97 -11.44 -3.35
CA TYR A 145 30.95 -10.54 -2.80
C TYR A 145 30.78 -10.72 -1.29
N VAL A 146 31.15 -9.67 -0.57
CA VAL A 146 31.03 -9.58 0.89
C VAL A 146 29.58 -9.38 1.32
N GLU A 147 28.79 -8.68 0.51
CA GLU A 147 27.42 -8.36 0.83
C GLU A 147 26.50 -9.09 -0.15
N LEU A 148 25.57 -9.89 0.36
CA LEU A 148 24.60 -10.63 -0.47
C LEU A 148 23.58 -9.70 -1.14
N VAL A 149 23.31 -8.54 -0.54
CA VAL A 149 22.33 -7.56 -1.04
C VAL A 149 23.07 -6.30 -1.46
N HIS A 150 23.01 -6.00 -2.76
CA HIS A 150 23.52 -4.78 -3.36
C HIS A 150 22.54 -3.61 -3.18
N SER A 151 21.29 -3.79 -3.63
CA SER A 151 20.21 -2.80 -3.52
C SER A 151 18.87 -3.48 -3.25
N PHE A 152 17.98 -2.76 -2.58
CA PHE A 152 16.59 -3.14 -2.36
C PHE A 152 15.70 -2.08 -2.99
N VAL A 153 15.03 -2.43 -4.08
CA VAL A 153 14.26 -1.48 -4.89
C VAL A 153 12.78 -1.75 -4.67
N VAL A 154 12.08 -0.77 -4.10
CA VAL A 154 10.63 -0.81 -3.89
C VAL A 154 9.97 -0.01 -5.00
N VAL A 155 9.08 -0.66 -5.73
CA VAL A 155 8.33 -0.06 -6.83
C VAL A 155 6.83 -0.14 -6.59
N ASN A 156 6.07 0.74 -7.25
CA ASN A 156 4.62 0.85 -7.08
C ASN A 156 4.20 0.95 -5.59
N ALA A 157 4.95 1.72 -4.80
CA ALA A 157 4.73 1.84 -3.37
C ALA A 157 3.62 2.85 -3.08
N PRO A 158 2.59 2.49 -2.27
CA PRO A 158 1.62 3.46 -1.80
C PRO A 158 2.30 4.56 -0.96
N ILE A 159 1.71 5.75 -0.95
CA ILE A 159 2.27 6.95 -0.29
C ILE A 159 2.67 6.69 1.18
N PHE A 160 1.94 5.84 1.90
CA PHE A 160 2.25 5.53 3.30
C PHE A 160 3.58 4.79 3.50
N ILE A 161 4.08 4.03 2.52
CA ILE A 161 5.37 3.33 2.60
C ILE A 161 6.52 4.35 2.72
N SER A 162 6.47 5.41 1.93
CA SER A 162 7.45 6.51 1.99
C SER A 162 7.41 7.24 3.34
N ILE A 163 6.23 7.37 3.95
CA ILE A 163 6.06 7.93 5.30
C ILE A 163 6.69 7.00 6.35
N MET A 164 6.36 5.71 6.31
CA MET A 164 6.95 4.72 7.21
C MET A 164 8.48 4.69 7.07
N TRP A 165 8.99 4.71 5.85
CA TRP A 165 10.43 4.74 5.61
C TRP A 165 11.13 5.95 6.26
N LYS A 166 10.52 7.15 6.22
CA LYS A 166 11.07 8.33 6.92
C LYS A 166 11.13 8.15 8.44
N ILE A 167 10.20 7.40 9.02
CA ILE A 167 10.15 7.11 10.46
C ILE A 167 11.18 6.04 10.85
N PHE A 168 11.30 4.96 10.06
CA PHE A 168 12.15 3.81 10.40
C PHE A 168 13.60 3.95 9.93
N SER A 169 13.85 4.66 8.83
CA SER A 169 15.20 4.78 8.28
C SER A 169 16.24 5.30 9.29
N PRO A 170 15.95 6.27 10.19
CA PRO A 170 16.87 6.73 11.24
C PRO A 170 17.45 5.61 12.11
N ILE A 171 16.71 4.52 12.32
CA ILE A 171 17.04 3.40 13.20
C ILE A 171 17.97 2.39 12.50
N LEU A 172 17.99 2.38 11.17
CA LEU A 172 18.80 1.45 10.39
C LEU A 172 20.25 1.94 10.26
N PRO A 173 21.24 1.02 10.24
CA PRO A 173 22.62 1.33 9.90
C PRO A 173 22.72 2.04 8.55
N THR A 174 23.66 2.98 8.42
CA THR A 174 23.84 3.80 7.21
C THR A 174 24.07 2.95 5.95
N GLN A 175 24.82 1.85 6.08
CA GLN A 175 25.04 0.89 4.99
C GLN A 175 23.74 0.27 4.49
N THR A 176 22.82 -0.12 5.39
CA THR A 176 21.51 -0.68 5.01
C THR A 176 20.60 0.39 4.42
N ARG A 177 20.61 1.60 4.99
CA ARG A 177 19.77 2.72 4.52
C ARG A 177 20.09 3.10 3.07
N ASN A 178 21.37 3.15 2.70
CA ASN A 178 21.81 3.55 1.37
C ASN A 178 21.46 2.53 0.26
N LYS A 179 21.12 1.29 0.63
CA LYS A 179 20.75 0.22 -0.31
C LYS A 179 19.28 0.28 -0.70
N VAL A 180 18.43 0.84 0.15
CA VAL A 180 16.98 0.89 -0.08
C VAL A 180 16.65 2.09 -0.97
N LYS A 181 16.03 1.81 -2.13
CA LYS A 181 15.53 2.81 -3.07
C LYS A 181 14.01 2.63 -3.20
N ILE A 182 13.25 3.68 -2.90
CA ILE A 182 11.80 3.70 -3.11
C ILE A 182 11.55 4.57 -4.33
N LEU A 183 11.09 3.95 -5.42
CA LEU A 183 10.93 4.62 -6.71
C LEU A 183 9.56 5.30 -6.82
N GLY A 184 9.49 6.31 -7.67
CA GLY A 184 8.30 7.14 -7.88
C GLY A 184 7.31 6.54 -8.89
N SER A 185 6.56 7.41 -9.57
CA SER A 185 5.64 7.03 -10.66
C SER A 185 6.36 6.46 -11.88
N ASP A 186 7.58 6.90 -12.13
CA ASP A 186 8.36 6.55 -13.33
C ASP A 186 9.30 5.35 -13.09
N TRP A 187 8.95 4.53 -12.10
CA TRP A 187 9.74 3.39 -11.64
C TRP A 187 10.08 2.38 -12.74
N ARG A 188 9.26 2.29 -13.80
CA ARG A 188 9.53 1.40 -14.94
C ARG A 188 10.76 1.80 -15.72
N GLU A 189 10.99 3.09 -15.92
CA GLU A 189 12.19 3.59 -16.59
C GLU A 189 13.42 3.41 -15.69
N GLU A 190 13.27 3.73 -14.41
CA GLU A 190 14.34 3.62 -13.40
C GLU A 190 14.80 2.15 -13.18
N ILE A 191 13.91 1.15 -13.30
CA ILE A 191 14.32 -0.26 -13.22
C ILE A 191 15.19 -0.67 -14.43
N LEU A 192 14.93 -0.12 -15.62
CA LEU A 192 15.69 -0.46 -16.84
C LEU A 192 17.13 0.08 -16.80
N GLU A 193 17.42 1.08 -15.95
CA GLU A 193 18.79 1.49 -15.63
C GLU A 193 19.52 0.42 -14.79
N LEU A 194 18.78 -0.33 -13.98
CA LEU A 194 19.32 -1.31 -13.02
C LEU A 194 19.38 -2.73 -13.58
N ALA A 195 18.58 -3.09 -14.58
CA ALA A 195 18.55 -4.43 -15.16
C ALA A 195 18.19 -4.40 -16.65
N ASN A 196 18.74 -5.35 -17.40
CA ASN A 196 18.41 -5.53 -18.82
C ASN A 196 16.95 -5.99 -18.99
N PRO A 197 16.25 -5.51 -20.04
CA PRO A 197 14.87 -5.89 -20.32
C PRO A 197 14.67 -7.41 -20.43
N ASP A 198 15.60 -8.13 -21.06
CA ASP A 198 15.52 -9.58 -21.30
C ASP A 198 15.40 -10.41 -20.01
N VAL A 199 15.80 -9.84 -18.88
CA VAL A 199 15.86 -10.52 -17.57
C VAL A 199 14.57 -10.31 -16.78
N LEU A 200 13.84 -9.23 -17.09
CA LEU A 200 12.61 -8.85 -16.40
C LEU A 200 11.39 -9.45 -17.09
N PRO A 201 10.33 -9.81 -16.34
CA PRO A 201 9.06 -10.22 -16.94
C PRO A 201 8.50 -9.13 -17.86
N SER A 202 7.80 -9.53 -18.93
CA SER A 202 7.20 -8.59 -19.90
C SER A 202 6.34 -7.50 -19.25
N HIS A 203 5.58 -7.84 -18.21
CA HIS A 203 4.77 -6.91 -17.42
C HIS A 203 5.57 -5.73 -16.83
N TRP A 204 6.86 -5.93 -16.52
CA TRP A 204 7.75 -4.93 -15.94
C TRP A 204 8.54 -4.15 -17.00
N ASN A 205 8.50 -4.61 -18.26
CA ASN A 205 9.20 -4.01 -19.40
C ASN A 205 8.30 -3.15 -20.30
N LEU A 206 6.97 -3.32 -20.21
CA LEU A 206 6.04 -2.57 -21.04
C LEU A 206 5.86 -1.15 -20.49
N SER A 207 6.07 -0.15 -21.35
CA SER A 207 5.73 1.26 -21.05
C SER A 207 4.22 1.52 -21.10
N GLU A 208 3.43 0.53 -21.51
CA GLU A 208 1.99 0.61 -21.37
C GLU A 208 1.69 0.58 -19.88
N LYS A 209 1.25 1.74 -19.36
CA LYS A 209 0.48 1.79 -18.12
C LYS A 209 -0.55 0.67 -18.23
N ASP A 210 -0.38 -0.36 -17.41
CA ASP A 210 -1.34 -1.44 -17.29
C ASP A 210 -2.72 -0.78 -17.16
N PRO A 211 -3.76 -1.14 -17.92
CA PRO A 211 -5.09 -0.58 -17.70
C PRO A 211 -5.60 -0.83 -16.27
N ALA A 212 -4.96 -1.71 -15.50
CA ALA A 212 -5.12 -1.92 -14.07
C ALA A 212 -4.32 -0.96 -13.14
N GLU A 213 -3.46 -0.09 -13.70
CA GLU A 213 -2.90 1.11 -13.05
C GLU A 213 -3.80 2.33 -13.16
N ASN A 214 -4.91 2.24 -13.91
CA ASN A 214 -6.09 2.98 -13.46
C ASN A 214 -6.29 2.53 -12.02
N GLU A 215 -6.35 3.48 -11.08
CA GLU A 215 -6.77 3.27 -9.69
C GLU A 215 -7.64 2.03 -9.65
N VAL A 216 -7.37 1.04 -8.79
CA VAL A 216 -8.37 0.00 -8.48
C VAL A 216 -9.60 0.79 -8.14
N ASP A 217 -10.48 0.93 -9.11
CA ASP A 217 -11.45 1.99 -9.09
C ASP A 217 -12.40 1.36 -8.08
N ILE A 218 -12.44 1.90 -6.86
CA ILE A 218 -13.27 1.31 -5.80
C ILE A 218 -14.76 1.37 -6.24
N HIS A 219 -15.00 2.13 -7.30
CA HIS A 219 -16.23 2.47 -7.98
C HIS A 219 -16.97 1.27 -8.64
N PRO A 220 -16.40 0.42 -9.54
CA PRO A 220 -17.14 -0.69 -10.14
C PRO A 220 -17.42 -1.79 -9.11
N LEU A 221 -16.47 -2.08 -8.21
CA LEU A 221 -16.66 -3.05 -7.14
C LEU A 221 -17.84 -2.66 -6.22
N THR A 222 -17.98 -1.37 -5.92
CA THR A 222 -19.09 -0.87 -5.11
C THR A 222 -20.43 -1.08 -5.83
N LEU A 223 -20.51 -0.82 -7.14
CA LEU A 223 -21.72 -1.03 -7.93
C LEU A 223 -22.07 -2.52 -8.07
N GLU A 224 -21.10 -3.38 -8.32
CA GLU A 224 -21.29 -4.84 -8.40
C GLU A 224 -21.90 -5.41 -7.10
N ILE A 225 -21.48 -4.90 -5.93
CA ILE A 225 -22.03 -5.31 -4.64
C ILE A 225 -23.51 -4.89 -4.51
N PHE A 226 -23.86 -3.69 -4.96
CA PHE A 226 -25.26 -3.20 -4.94
C PHE A 226 -26.15 -3.95 -5.93
N GLU A 227 -25.62 -4.35 -7.09
CA GLU A 227 -26.33 -5.19 -8.04
C GLU A 227 -26.59 -6.59 -7.47
N ALA A 228 -25.62 -7.17 -6.75
CA ALA A 228 -25.74 -8.50 -6.18
C ALA A 228 -26.65 -8.58 -4.94
N HIS A 229 -26.59 -7.58 -4.05
CA HIS A 229 -27.24 -7.62 -2.74
C HIS A 229 -28.44 -6.67 -2.58
N GLY A 230 -28.70 -5.82 -3.58
CA GLY A 230 -29.77 -4.84 -3.56
C GLY A 230 -29.40 -3.53 -2.87
N LYS A 231 -30.35 -2.58 -2.86
CA LYS A 231 -30.13 -1.18 -2.42
C LYS A 231 -29.81 -1.01 -0.94
N THR A 232 -30.23 -1.94 -0.10
CA THR A 232 -29.95 -1.94 1.34
C THR A 232 -29.55 -3.33 1.78
N PHE A 233 -28.36 -3.45 2.34
CA PHE A 233 -27.85 -4.71 2.85
C PHE A 233 -27.04 -4.49 4.13
N SER A 234 -26.81 -5.58 4.85
CA SER A 234 -25.99 -5.58 6.07
C SER A 234 -24.74 -6.43 5.87
N LEU A 235 -23.61 -5.95 6.37
CA LEU A 235 -22.36 -6.67 6.39
C LEU A 235 -21.68 -6.52 7.76
N TYR A 236 -20.83 -7.47 8.11
CA TYR A 236 -20.04 -7.40 9.33
C TYR A 236 -18.66 -6.81 9.03
N LEU A 237 -18.38 -5.62 9.57
CA LEU A 237 -17.01 -5.08 9.60
C LEU A 237 -16.35 -5.53 10.91
N GLY A 238 -15.61 -6.62 10.84
CA GLY A 238 -15.07 -7.30 12.03
C GLY A 238 -16.19 -7.89 12.88
N THR A 239 -16.28 -7.49 14.14
CA THR A 239 -17.33 -7.95 15.08
C THR A 239 -18.58 -7.07 15.09
N ARG A 240 -18.60 -5.99 14.29
CA ARG A 240 -19.68 -4.99 14.33
C ARG A 240 -20.59 -5.12 13.10
N PRO A 241 -21.92 -5.21 13.28
CA PRO A 241 -22.85 -5.15 12.18
C PRO A 241 -22.92 -3.73 11.62
N VAL A 242 -22.87 -3.63 10.30
CA VAL A 242 -22.94 -2.38 9.54
C VAL A 242 -24.02 -2.51 8.49
N ILE A 243 -24.90 -1.51 8.41
CA ILE A 243 -25.93 -1.41 7.39
C ILE A 243 -25.42 -0.45 6.32
N ILE A 244 -25.49 -0.85 5.07
CA ILE A 244 -25.17 -0.01 3.92
C ILE A 244 -26.44 0.18 3.12
N SER A 245 -26.77 1.43 2.81
CA SER A 245 -27.97 1.75 2.04
C SER A 245 -27.73 2.88 1.04
N THR A 246 -28.20 2.68 -0.19
CA THR A 246 -28.32 3.69 -1.25
C THR A 246 -29.76 4.15 -1.46
N ASP A 247 -30.72 3.62 -0.69
CA ASP A 247 -32.14 3.99 -0.80
C ASP A 247 -32.40 5.38 -0.22
N ILE A 248 -32.91 6.28 -1.06
CA ILE A 248 -33.21 7.67 -0.69
C ILE A 248 -34.24 7.73 0.43
N GLU A 249 -35.28 6.87 0.43
CA GLU A 249 -36.31 6.93 1.45
C GLU A 249 -35.76 6.55 2.83
N PHE A 250 -34.94 5.49 2.87
CA PHE A 250 -34.22 5.07 4.07
C PHE A 250 -33.26 6.16 4.56
N ILE A 251 -32.47 6.73 3.64
CA ILE A 251 -31.53 7.82 3.94
C ILE A 251 -32.26 9.05 4.49
N GLN A 252 -33.38 9.46 3.90
CA GLN A 252 -34.18 10.60 4.36
C GLN A 252 -34.78 10.34 5.74
N GLU A 253 -35.25 9.12 6.02
CA GLU A 253 -35.77 8.76 7.33
C GLU A 253 -34.70 8.89 8.42
N ILE A 254 -33.49 8.39 8.16
CA ILE A 254 -32.36 8.47 9.11
C ILE A 254 -31.79 9.88 9.24
N ALA A 255 -31.63 10.59 8.12
CA ALA A 255 -30.96 11.89 8.09
C ALA A 255 -31.87 13.06 8.47
N ILE A 256 -33.20 12.93 8.29
CA ILE A 256 -34.17 14.01 8.52
C ILE A 256 -35.10 13.63 9.67
N LYS A 257 -35.91 12.58 9.52
CA LYS A 257 -36.99 12.26 10.48
C LYS A 257 -36.45 11.81 11.84
N GLN A 258 -35.44 10.94 11.84
CA GLN A 258 -34.87 10.33 13.04
C GLN A 258 -33.46 10.82 13.35
N PHE A 259 -33.10 12.03 12.91
CA PHE A 259 -31.74 12.57 13.05
C PHE A 259 -31.21 12.54 14.50
N SER A 260 -32.07 12.74 15.50
CA SER A 260 -31.72 12.66 16.92
C SER A 260 -31.11 11.31 17.30
N ASN A 261 -31.68 10.21 16.80
CA ASN A 261 -31.23 8.84 17.03
C ASN A 261 -29.98 8.46 16.23
N PHE A 262 -29.66 9.20 15.16
CA PHE A 262 -28.53 8.93 14.27
C PHE A 262 -27.48 10.04 14.24
N SER A 263 -27.44 10.88 15.28
CA SER A 263 -26.56 12.06 15.33
C SER A 263 -25.08 11.73 15.58
N SER A 264 -24.76 10.52 16.02
CA SER A 264 -23.39 10.08 16.33
C SER A 264 -22.66 9.53 15.10
N ARG A 265 -21.32 9.49 15.16
CA ARG A 265 -20.43 8.84 14.17
C ARG A 265 -19.52 7.87 14.91
N ILE A 266 -19.18 6.75 14.29
CA ILE A 266 -18.28 5.77 14.92
C ILE A 266 -16.83 6.17 14.72
N GLU A 267 -16.09 6.14 15.83
CA GLU A 267 -14.62 6.19 15.85
C GLU A 267 -14.08 4.80 15.47
N TYR A 268 -13.31 4.75 14.39
CA TYR A 268 -12.54 3.55 14.08
C TYR A 268 -11.26 3.55 14.90
N SER A 269 -10.83 2.40 15.43
CA SER A 269 -9.61 2.30 16.26
C SER A 269 -8.35 2.79 15.54
N PHE A 270 -8.27 2.68 14.21
CA PHE A 270 -7.17 3.23 13.43
C PHE A 270 -7.15 4.77 13.41
N GLN A 271 -8.29 5.44 13.64
CA GLN A 271 -8.38 6.91 13.76
C GLN A 271 -7.81 7.44 15.09
N ASN A 272 -7.51 6.55 16.04
CA ASN A 272 -6.75 6.90 17.24
C ASN A 272 -5.23 6.82 17.00
N VAL A 273 -4.81 6.07 15.98
CA VAL A 273 -3.40 5.93 15.57
C VAL A 273 -3.03 7.02 14.57
N PHE A 274 -3.93 7.33 13.64
CA PHE A 274 -3.85 8.50 12.76
C PHE A 274 -4.94 9.48 13.21
N PRO A 275 -4.62 10.69 13.72
CA PRO A 275 -5.59 11.62 14.33
C PRO A 275 -6.56 12.25 13.31
N MET A 276 -7.24 11.43 12.50
CA MET A 276 -8.24 11.85 11.52
C MET A 276 -9.54 12.28 12.19
N ASN A 277 -9.84 11.79 13.39
CA ASN A 277 -10.95 12.24 14.24
C ASN A 277 -10.77 13.69 14.73
N GLU A 278 -9.57 14.25 14.64
CA GLU A 278 -9.27 15.66 14.92
C GLU A 278 -9.53 16.59 13.72
N SER A 279 -9.80 16.04 12.53
CA SER A 279 -10.15 16.81 11.33
C SER A 279 -11.60 17.31 11.38
N LEU A 280 -11.82 18.52 10.87
CA LEU A 280 -13.15 19.15 10.71
C LEU A 280 -14.20 18.21 10.09
N LEU A 281 -13.76 17.31 9.20
CA LEU A 281 -14.61 16.39 8.45
C LEU A 281 -15.11 15.19 9.28
N HIS A 282 -14.52 14.92 10.45
CA HIS A 282 -14.83 13.75 11.30
C HIS A 282 -15.31 14.11 12.71
N VAL A 283 -15.51 15.40 13.01
CA VAL A 283 -15.95 15.84 14.33
C VAL A 283 -17.39 15.38 14.62
N GLY A 284 -17.56 14.58 15.67
CA GLY A 284 -18.87 14.14 16.19
C GLY A 284 -19.52 15.14 17.16
N LYS A 285 -20.66 14.73 17.75
CA LYS A 285 -21.39 15.51 18.76
C LYS A 285 -20.55 15.77 20.01
N HIS A 286 -19.80 14.76 20.45
CA HIS A 286 -18.77 14.85 21.48
C HIS A 286 -17.45 14.50 20.78
N GLY A 287 -16.76 15.50 20.23
CA GLY A 287 -15.53 15.27 19.49
C GLY A 287 -14.39 14.83 20.43
N PRO A 288 -13.25 14.39 19.87
CA PRO A 288 -12.14 13.94 20.67
C PRO A 288 -11.65 15.07 21.59
N ARG A 289 -11.46 14.75 22.88
CA ARG A 289 -11.06 15.68 23.95
C ARG A 289 -12.15 16.63 24.47
N GLY A 290 -13.44 16.34 24.22
CA GLY A 290 -14.57 17.05 24.84
C GLY A 290 -15.03 18.30 24.10
N TYR A 291 -14.42 18.62 22.94
CA TYR A 291 -14.85 19.67 22.04
C TYR A 291 -15.64 19.06 20.88
N GLY A 292 -16.94 19.35 20.80
CA GLY A 292 -17.82 18.84 19.76
C GLY A 292 -17.86 19.74 18.52
N TRP A 293 -18.70 19.33 17.56
CA TRP A 293 -18.96 20.11 16.35
C TRP A 293 -19.37 21.56 16.64
N LYS A 294 -20.08 21.79 17.75
CA LYS A 294 -20.56 23.12 18.14
C LYS A 294 -19.39 24.07 18.44
N GLU A 295 -18.41 23.59 19.21
CA GLU A 295 -17.22 24.33 19.62
C GLU A 295 -16.26 24.53 18.43
N ILE A 296 -16.05 23.49 17.62
CA ILE A 296 -15.18 23.56 16.45
C ILE A 296 -15.79 24.46 15.36
N ARG A 297 -17.11 24.43 15.14
CA ARG A 297 -17.79 25.31 14.18
C ARG A 297 -17.63 26.79 14.53
N LEU A 298 -17.70 27.14 15.82
CA LEU A 298 -17.48 28.51 16.30
C LEU A 298 -16.10 29.02 15.89
N ILE A 299 -15.06 28.19 16.02
CA ILE A 299 -13.69 28.54 15.64
C ILE A 299 -13.52 28.53 14.11
N ALA A 300 -13.99 27.47 13.43
CA ALA A 300 -13.88 27.31 11.98
C ALA A 300 -14.58 28.42 11.19
N SER A 301 -15.74 28.90 11.65
CA SER A 301 -16.47 30.00 11.00
C SER A 301 -15.66 31.30 10.88
N GLN A 302 -14.68 31.52 11.75
CA GLN A 302 -13.78 32.69 11.73
C GLN A 302 -12.70 32.60 10.64
N PHE A 303 -12.57 31.44 9.99
CA PHE A 303 -11.70 31.25 8.83
C PHE A 303 -12.44 31.51 7.50
N PHE A 304 -13.77 31.43 7.48
CA PHE A 304 -14.62 31.72 6.31
C PHE A 304 -15.19 33.15 6.34
N THR A 305 -14.38 34.12 6.75
CA THR A 305 -14.79 35.53 6.70
C THR A 305 -14.66 36.05 5.26
N SER A 306 -15.44 37.07 4.90
CA SER A 306 -15.40 37.68 3.55
C SER A 306 -13.98 38.07 3.12
N VAL A 307 -13.16 38.58 4.04
CA VAL A 307 -11.75 38.95 3.78
C VAL A 307 -10.87 37.74 3.46
N LYS A 308 -10.99 36.64 4.22
CA LYS A 308 -10.20 35.41 3.97
C LYS A 308 -10.69 34.67 2.73
N MET A 309 -11.99 34.70 2.47
CA MET A 309 -12.58 34.19 1.23
C MET A 309 -12.05 34.97 0.02
N HIS A 310 -11.93 36.30 0.12
CA HIS A 310 -11.28 37.13 -0.90
C HIS A 310 -9.79 36.80 -1.11
N GLN A 311 -9.09 36.29 -0.11
CA GLN A 311 -7.69 35.84 -0.27
C GLN A 311 -7.57 34.48 -0.95
N ILE A 312 -8.57 33.61 -0.82
CA ILE A 312 -8.65 32.31 -1.52
C ILE A 312 -9.14 32.52 -2.96
N PHE A 313 -9.89 33.59 -3.21
CA PHE A 313 -10.49 33.96 -4.49
C PHE A 313 -9.53 33.90 -5.68
N PRO A 314 -8.26 34.38 -5.63
CA PRO A 314 -7.37 34.37 -6.81
C PRO A 314 -7.06 32.96 -7.34
N ILE A 315 -6.87 31.99 -6.44
CA ILE A 315 -6.56 30.59 -6.80
C ILE A 315 -7.78 29.94 -7.47
N VAL A 316 -8.95 30.19 -6.89
CA VAL A 316 -10.22 29.71 -7.43
C VAL A 316 -10.49 30.38 -8.78
N TYR A 317 -10.28 31.70 -8.87
CA TYR A 317 -10.45 32.52 -10.06
C TYR A 317 -9.54 32.08 -11.23
N GLU A 318 -8.30 31.68 -10.96
CA GLU A 318 -7.39 31.14 -11.98
C GLU A 318 -7.94 29.84 -12.62
N ARG A 319 -8.44 28.92 -11.78
CA ARG A 319 -9.02 27.65 -12.25
C ARG A 319 -10.33 27.87 -12.99
N ILE A 320 -11.10 28.85 -12.54
CA ILE A 320 -12.30 29.34 -13.19
C ILE A 320 -12.01 29.95 -14.56
N GLN A 321 -10.95 30.75 -14.71
CA GLN A 321 -10.61 31.33 -16.01
C GLN A 321 -10.21 30.25 -17.02
N THR A 322 -9.47 29.25 -16.55
CA THR A 322 -9.12 28.08 -17.37
C THR A 322 -10.38 27.37 -17.87
N LEU A 323 -11.39 27.25 -17.01
CA LEU A 323 -12.67 26.64 -17.31
C LEU A 323 -13.55 27.52 -18.19
N ALA A 324 -13.57 28.84 -17.97
CA ALA A 324 -14.28 29.82 -18.78
C ALA A 324 -13.76 29.81 -20.22
N ASN A 325 -12.44 29.71 -20.42
CA ASN A 325 -11.85 29.57 -21.75
C ASN A 325 -12.30 28.29 -22.47
N VAL A 326 -12.44 27.17 -21.75
CA VAL A 326 -12.94 25.89 -22.30
C VAL A 326 -14.43 25.99 -22.65
N ILE A 327 -15.19 26.74 -21.85
CA ILE A 327 -16.63 26.99 -22.06
C ILE A 327 -16.86 27.96 -23.22
N GLU A 328 -16.07 29.04 -23.35
CA GLU A 328 -16.08 29.98 -24.49
C GLU A 328 -15.71 29.31 -25.80
N MET A 329 -14.81 28.32 -25.77
CA MET A 329 -14.53 27.47 -26.92
C MET A 329 -15.69 26.54 -27.32
N SER A 330 -16.67 26.35 -26.42
CA SER A 330 -17.72 25.32 -26.57
C SER A 330 -19.15 25.88 -26.74
N LEU A 331 -19.41 27.16 -26.47
CA LEU A 331 -20.76 27.74 -26.49
C LEU A 331 -20.83 29.02 -27.31
N GLY A 332 -21.44 28.91 -28.50
CA GLY A 332 -22.15 30.03 -29.11
C GLY A 332 -23.50 30.20 -28.40
N GLU A 333 -23.89 31.46 -28.19
CA GLU A 333 -25.18 31.93 -27.65
C GLU A 333 -25.28 32.08 -26.11
N GLY A 334 -24.73 33.19 -25.60
CA GLY A 334 -25.56 34.24 -24.99
C GLY A 334 -26.29 34.00 -23.65
N HIS A 335 -25.83 33.13 -22.75
CA HIS A 335 -26.43 32.97 -21.41
C HIS A 335 -25.44 33.25 -20.26
N VAL A 336 -25.89 33.98 -19.24
CA VAL A 336 -25.14 34.22 -17.98
C VAL A 336 -25.56 33.17 -16.96
N LEU A 337 -24.67 32.23 -16.67
CA LEU A 337 -24.88 31.15 -15.71
C LEU A 337 -24.03 31.41 -14.44
N ASP A 338 -24.56 31.15 -13.24
CA ASP A 338 -23.75 31.13 -12.01
C ASP A 338 -22.97 29.80 -11.93
N ILE A 339 -21.95 29.70 -12.78
CA ILE A 339 -21.18 28.48 -13.08
C ILE A 339 -20.55 27.88 -11.82
N TYR A 340 -20.18 28.72 -10.84
CA TYR A 340 -19.41 28.29 -9.67
C TYR A 340 -20.13 27.26 -8.82
N LYS A 341 -21.41 27.49 -8.56
CA LYS A 341 -22.20 26.61 -7.69
C LYS A 341 -22.45 25.27 -8.35
N TYR A 342 -22.85 25.27 -9.63
CA TYR A 342 -23.23 24.06 -10.34
C TYR A 342 -22.03 23.18 -10.67
N ILE A 343 -20.92 23.77 -11.10
CA ILE A 343 -19.69 23.03 -11.36
C ILE A 343 -19.10 22.48 -10.07
N TYR A 344 -19.08 23.26 -8.99
CA TYR A 344 -18.57 22.78 -7.72
C TYR A 344 -19.37 21.60 -7.18
N LEU A 345 -20.71 21.67 -7.24
CA LEU A 345 -21.58 20.58 -6.80
C LEU A 345 -21.45 19.34 -7.69
N GLU A 346 -21.32 19.51 -9.00
CA GLU A 346 -21.12 18.40 -9.95
C GLU A 346 -19.74 17.74 -9.77
N CYS A 347 -18.70 18.53 -9.49
CA CYS A 347 -17.38 18.02 -9.10
C CYS A 347 -17.45 17.21 -7.80
N LEU A 348 -18.17 17.68 -6.78
CA LEU A 348 -18.37 16.93 -5.54
C LEU A 348 -19.23 15.68 -5.73
N ARG A 349 -20.16 15.69 -6.70
CA ARG A 349 -20.98 14.52 -7.07
C ARG A 349 -20.11 13.42 -7.68
N LEU A 350 -19.28 13.79 -8.66
CA LEU A 350 -18.38 12.86 -9.34
C LEU A 350 -17.20 12.42 -8.46
N ARG A 351 -16.59 13.35 -7.73
CA ARG A 351 -15.38 13.11 -6.93
C ARG A 351 -15.60 13.61 -5.50
N PRO A 352 -16.42 12.91 -4.69
CA PRO A 352 -16.58 13.26 -3.30
C PRO A 352 -15.24 13.09 -2.57
N PRO A 353 -14.79 14.06 -1.76
CA PRO A 353 -13.49 14.02 -1.07
C PRO A 353 -13.32 12.83 -0.09
N SER A 354 -14.39 12.08 0.22
CA SER A 354 -14.32 10.65 0.60
C SER A 354 -15.65 9.95 0.34
N ILE A 355 -15.61 8.80 -0.33
CA ILE A 355 -15.38 7.54 0.38
C ILE A 355 -16.41 7.22 1.49
N PHE A 356 -15.94 7.36 2.72
CA PHE A 356 -16.62 6.95 3.96
C PHE A 356 -17.30 8.09 4.76
N PHE A 357 -17.43 9.30 4.20
CA PHE A 357 -17.81 10.49 4.98
C PHE A 357 -19.26 10.53 5.49
N MET A 358 -20.16 9.73 4.93
CA MET A 358 -21.58 9.71 5.34
C MET A 358 -21.92 8.48 6.17
N SER A 359 -21.14 8.22 7.23
CA SER A 359 -21.50 7.25 8.26
C SER A 359 -22.28 7.90 9.41
N ARG A 360 -23.31 7.20 9.88
CA ARG A 360 -24.11 7.53 11.06
C ARG A 360 -24.09 6.35 12.03
N GLN A 361 -24.23 6.64 13.32
CA GLN A 361 -24.35 5.63 14.35
C GLN A 361 -25.70 5.79 15.06
N CYS A 362 -26.39 4.67 15.21
CA CYS A 362 -27.60 4.58 16.00
C CYS A 362 -27.27 4.75 17.49
N VAL A 363 -27.81 5.77 18.15
CA VAL A 363 -27.57 6.07 19.57
C VAL A 363 -28.55 5.28 20.45
N ASN A 364 -29.82 5.26 20.06
CA ASN A 364 -30.90 4.55 20.74
C ASN A 364 -31.54 3.58 19.76
N GLU A 365 -31.91 2.40 20.26
CA GLU A 365 -32.65 1.43 19.46
C GLU A 365 -33.91 2.04 18.85
N THR A 366 -34.08 1.84 17.53
CA THR A 366 -35.21 2.39 16.78
C THR A 366 -35.65 1.45 15.66
N VAL A 367 -36.76 1.77 15.02
CA VAL A 367 -37.27 1.07 13.84
C VAL A 367 -37.24 2.03 12.65
N VAL A 368 -36.67 1.60 11.53
CA VAL A 368 -36.62 2.35 10.26
C VAL A 368 -37.17 1.45 9.17
N GLN A 369 -38.18 1.89 8.42
CA GLN A 369 -38.87 1.09 7.39
C GLN A 369 -39.25 -0.35 7.84
N GLY A 370 -39.63 -0.53 9.11
CA GLY A 370 -39.98 -1.85 9.67
C GLY A 370 -38.78 -2.71 10.14
N TYR A 371 -37.55 -2.28 9.89
CA TYR A 371 -36.34 -2.94 10.38
C TYR A 371 -35.95 -2.41 11.77
N ARG A 372 -35.73 -3.32 12.72
CA ARG A 372 -35.23 -2.98 14.06
C ARG A 372 -33.72 -2.74 13.99
N ILE A 373 -33.29 -1.52 14.33
CA ILE A 373 -31.88 -1.11 14.36
C ILE A 373 -31.45 -0.95 15.83
N PRO A 374 -30.63 -1.87 16.36
CA PRO A 374 -30.08 -1.76 17.70
C PRO A 374 -29.18 -0.53 17.89
N ALA A 375 -29.08 -0.07 19.14
CA ALA A 375 -28.10 0.95 19.51
C ALA A 375 -26.67 0.46 19.22
N GLY A 376 -25.84 1.35 18.70
CA GLY A 376 -24.44 1.09 18.34
C GLY A 376 -24.22 0.63 16.90
N VAL A 377 -25.27 0.26 16.15
CA VAL A 377 -25.15 -0.12 14.74
C VAL A 377 -24.71 1.06 13.87
N MET A 378 -23.77 0.80 12.96
CA MET A 378 -23.33 1.78 11.96
C MET A 378 -24.22 1.71 10.73
N ILE A 379 -24.54 2.88 10.19
CA ILE A 379 -25.16 3.03 8.89
C ILE A 379 -24.18 3.78 8.00
N ILE A 380 -23.76 3.18 6.89
CA ILE A 380 -22.90 3.79 5.88
C ILE A 380 -23.75 4.15 4.68
N ILE A 381 -23.69 5.42 4.28
CA ILE A 381 -24.29 5.90 3.04
C ILE A 381 -23.14 6.13 2.05
N PRO A 382 -22.95 5.26 1.05
CA PRO A 382 -21.90 5.46 0.06
C PRO A 382 -22.31 6.58 -0.90
N ALA A 383 -21.60 7.72 -0.81
CA ALA A 383 -21.86 8.89 -1.66
C ALA A 383 -21.82 8.51 -3.15
N ILE A 384 -20.82 7.73 -3.55
CA ILE A 384 -20.63 7.28 -4.93
C ILE A 384 -21.79 6.38 -5.38
N GLY A 385 -22.22 5.42 -4.54
CA GLY A 385 -23.32 4.53 -4.87
C GLY A 385 -24.63 5.26 -5.14
N VAL A 386 -24.90 6.37 -4.43
CA VAL A 386 -26.07 7.22 -4.68
C VAL A 386 -25.85 8.16 -5.88
N ASN A 387 -24.70 8.81 -5.95
CA ASN A 387 -24.40 9.83 -6.95
C ASN A 387 -24.20 9.26 -8.35
N TRP A 388 -23.80 8.00 -8.46
CA TRP A 388 -23.53 7.33 -9.74
C TRP A 388 -24.60 6.29 -10.10
N SER A 389 -25.67 6.18 -9.32
CA SER A 389 -26.75 5.25 -9.64
C SER A 389 -27.55 5.75 -10.85
N PRO A 390 -27.74 4.92 -11.89
CA PRO A 390 -28.65 5.21 -13.01
C PRO A 390 -30.10 5.39 -12.57
N ASP A 391 -30.48 4.87 -11.40
CA ASP A 391 -31.84 5.02 -10.85
C ASP A 391 -32.18 6.48 -10.52
N TYR A 392 -31.16 7.30 -10.25
CA TYR A 392 -31.32 8.68 -9.78
C TYR A 392 -30.74 9.71 -10.76
N TRP A 393 -29.80 9.32 -11.63
CA TRP A 393 -29.11 10.21 -12.55
C TRP A 393 -29.07 9.64 -13.97
N LEU A 394 -29.45 10.44 -14.96
CA LEU A 394 -29.20 10.15 -16.38
C LEU A 394 -27.69 10.26 -16.65
N ASP A 395 -27.09 9.27 -17.29
CA ASP A 395 -25.64 9.20 -17.57
C ASP A 395 -24.76 9.62 -16.36
N PRO A 396 -24.81 8.86 -15.25
CA PRO A 396 -24.26 9.28 -13.94
C PRO A 396 -22.77 9.60 -13.93
N VAL A 397 -22.00 8.95 -14.80
CA VAL A 397 -20.53 9.08 -14.84
C VAL A 397 -20.08 10.28 -15.69
N LYS A 398 -20.99 10.86 -16.48
CA LYS A 398 -20.71 12.01 -17.33
C LYS A 398 -20.80 13.30 -16.51
N PHE A 399 -19.85 14.21 -16.72
CA PHE A 399 -19.87 15.54 -16.13
C PHE A 399 -20.86 16.42 -16.90
N GLU A 400 -22.00 16.72 -16.29
CA GLU A 400 -23.02 17.59 -16.88
C GLU A 400 -23.62 18.52 -15.82
N PRO A 401 -22.99 19.67 -15.53
CA PRO A 401 -23.38 20.55 -14.43
C PRO A 401 -24.79 21.15 -14.59
N GLU A 402 -25.30 21.20 -15.82
CA GLU A 402 -26.62 21.73 -16.18
C GLU A 402 -27.78 20.91 -15.57
N ARG A 403 -27.55 19.63 -15.25
CA ARG A 403 -28.56 18.71 -14.68
C ARG A 403 -29.08 19.11 -13.30
N LEU A 404 -28.32 19.94 -12.58
CA LEU A 404 -28.67 20.41 -11.23
C LEU A 404 -29.71 21.55 -11.25
N GLY A 405 -30.14 21.96 -12.45
CA GLY A 405 -31.26 22.86 -12.70
C GLY A 405 -30.92 24.34 -12.53
N TYR A 406 -31.39 25.14 -13.50
CA TYR A 406 -31.56 26.58 -13.33
C TYR A 406 -32.86 26.81 -12.54
N LYS A 407 -32.80 27.47 -11.39
CA LYS A 407 -33.98 28.09 -10.79
C LYS A 407 -33.95 29.55 -11.16
N GLU A 408 -34.88 30.00 -11.99
CA GLU A 408 -35.26 31.41 -12.03
C GLU A 408 -35.83 31.75 -10.65
N ASP A 409 -35.03 32.43 -9.84
CA ASP A 409 -35.57 33.13 -8.67
C ASP A 409 -36.52 34.21 -9.22
N SER A 410 -37.83 34.02 -9.03
CA SER A 410 -38.88 35.00 -9.34
C SER A 410 -39.20 35.87 -8.14
#